data_AF-A0A679K5A3-F1
#
_entry.id   AF-A0A679K5A3-F1
#
_cell.length_a   1.000
_cell.length_b   1.000
_cell.length_c   1.000
_cell.angle_alpha   90.00
_cell.angle_beta   90.00
_cell.angle_gamma   90.00
#
_symmetry.space_group_name_H-M   'P 1'
#
loop_
_entity.id
_entity.type
_entity.pdbx_description
1 polymer ?
#
loop_
_entity_poly.entity_id
_entity_poly.type
_entity_poly.pdbx_seq_one_letter_code
_entity_poly.pdbx_strand_id
1 'polypeptide(L)'
;MQRIGTAPAWTLSYQEELDRVGLYATHQDGFGWIEIEGRKFVLPGRQPKDLVGWVNWQKDGEFLQVLLKRIRKSANLRPGTDDFKLNDQTVRRLTALYRDADIINDHEGANVAALERLGEFLSKLSSETTAVAEIVDALLNHTDILQRLIEVSEEEMNALRLREIERVRPEIVRQVEEEISDRRTALDTLRTDAAQIEQELSRKSDELNRVEGLVEGGLATLRTGLGAFAIDIRETGRILSEVKEFAGVGREATTPSPTLTTTVAFAAAPWTMDVSSPGLPISLDELPARARAASKAFGLTEDQIRRLDIFCRAGEIPRISGDSAERLLDGYAGVVASGHLVRMPLDPTTLGPNDLWRQSSTGAPTPFAEAWTAAVEDPAKVRLVCLDDLDRASLSDWFGRFQILFRAKRPANLLVVATLSPPIAANSDDKSAQGLDTQVIANGARASFAAAVMKGGANASPPSHVESPILRIVGAEERKTLLEKLHTAADCGGDVGLRLVAIYAAARSWLDEDPASEFALSTVSKKAGSKIGGQSGGAIGGLAANAQNDWKRTS
;
A
#
# COMPACT_ATOMS: atom_id res chain seq x y z
N MET A 1 5.59 -75.04 9.40
CA MET A 1 4.76 -74.99 10.62
C MET A 1 3.74 -73.87 10.44
N GLN A 2 2.45 -74.16 10.54
CA GLN A 2 1.37 -73.17 10.36
C GLN A 2 0.53 -73.07 11.63
N ARG A 3 0.11 -71.84 11.96
CA ARG A 3 -0.92 -71.52 12.96
C ARG A 3 -2.23 -71.29 12.21
N ILE A 4 -3.31 -71.96 12.61
CA ILE A 4 -4.60 -71.94 11.91
C ILE A 4 -5.53 -70.88 12.54
N GLY A 5 -6.12 -70.04 11.68
CA GLY A 5 -7.34 -69.25 11.90
C GLY A 5 -8.25 -69.40 10.66
N THR A 6 -9.50 -68.92 10.72
CA THR A 6 -10.58 -69.14 9.71
C THR A 6 -10.35 -68.52 8.33
N ALA A 7 -9.15 -68.03 8.03
CA ALA A 7 -8.75 -67.50 6.73
C ALA A 7 -8.08 -68.61 5.88
N PRO A 8 -8.03 -68.47 4.54
CA PRO A 8 -7.33 -69.41 3.67
C PRO A 8 -5.89 -69.66 4.16
N ALA A 9 -5.46 -70.93 4.17
CA ALA A 9 -4.16 -71.35 4.68
C ALA A 9 -3.11 -71.33 3.56
N TRP A 10 -1.98 -70.67 3.81
CA TRP A 10 -0.92 -70.38 2.82
C TRP A 10 0.33 -71.25 3.03
N THR A 11 0.67 -72.10 2.07
CA THR A 11 1.85 -72.99 2.20
C THR A 11 3.05 -72.39 1.47
N LEU A 12 4.20 -72.26 2.15
CA LEU A 12 5.45 -71.72 1.59
C LEU A 12 6.25 -72.87 0.96
N SER A 13 6.68 -72.73 -0.30
CA SER A 13 7.60 -73.68 -0.95
C SER A 13 9.06 -73.24 -0.78
N TYR A 14 9.91 -74.11 -0.23
CA TYR A 14 11.30 -73.81 0.15
C TYR A 14 12.30 -74.00 -1.02
N GLN A 15 12.08 -73.35 -2.17
CA GLN A 15 12.99 -73.52 -3.32
C GLN A 15 13.40 -72.24 -4.06
N GLU A 16 13.02 -71.05 -3.62
CA GLU A 16 13.34 -69.80 -4.33
C GLU A 16 14.08 -68.79 -3.45
N GLU A 17 14.81 -67.88 -4.11
CA GLU A 17 15.55 -66.77 -3.49
C GLU A 17 14.62 -66.00 -2.51
N LEU A 18 15.13 -65.62 -1.33
CA LEU A 18 14.33 -65.07 -0.22
C LEU A 18 13.57 -63.77 -0.55
N ASP A 19 13.89 -63.13 -1.68
CA ASP A 19 13.18 -61.97 -2.24
C ASP A 19 11.91 -62.35 -3.01
N ARG A 20 11.69 -63.65 -3.28
CA ARG A 20 10.62 -64.17 -4.13
C ARG A 20 10.06 -65.48 -3.56
N VAL A 21 9.25 -65.37 -2.51
CA VAL A 21 8.54 -66.55 -1.98
C VAL A 21 7.13 -66.59 -2.55
N GLY A 22 6.85 -67.57 -3.42
CA GLY A 22 5.52 -67.79 -3.98
C GLY A 22 4.48 -68.16 -2.91
N LEU A 23 3.36 -67.44 -2.91
CA LEU A 23 2.16 -67.76 -2.15
C LEU A 23 1.23 -68.59 -3.01
N TYR A 24 0.84 -69.75 -2.51
CA TYR A 24 -0.11 -70.61 -3.20
C TYR A 24 -1.41 -70.76 -2.41
N ALA A 25 -2.54 -70.64 -3.10
CA ALA A 25 -3.84 -70.99 -2.53
C ALA A 25 -3.94 -72.52 -2.48
N THR A 26 -4.44 -73.01 -1.36
CA THR A 26 -4.82 -74.42 -1.23
C THR A 26 -6.29 -74.50 -0.85
N HIS A 27 -7.09 -75.18 -1.68
CA HIS A 27 -8.49 -75.49 -1.37
C HIS A 27 -8.56 -76.47 -0.19
N GLN A 28 -9.41 -76.20 0.79
CA GLN A 28 -9.53 -76.98 2.03
C GLN A 28 -9.97 -78.43 1.81
N ASP A 29 -10.58 -78.75 0.67
CA ASP A 29 -11.18 -80.06 0.39
C ASP A 29 -10.18 -81.17 -0.01
N GLY A 30 -8.87 -80.87 -0.05
CA GLY A 30 -7.84 -81.79 -0.53
C GLY A 30 -6.87 -82.34 0.53
N PHE A 31 -7.03 -81.98 1.81
CA PHE A 31 -6.06 -82.34 2.84
C PHE A 31 -6.31 -83.74 3.42
N GLY A 32 -5.40 -84.67 3.11
CA GLY A 32 -5.32 -85.95 3.81
C GLY A 32 -4.67 -85.77 5.19
N TRP A 33 -5.31 -86.28 6.23
CA TRP A 33 -4.77 -86.29 7.58
C TRP A 33 -4.06 -87.62 7.81
N ILE A 34 -2.81 -87.56 8.28
CA ILE A 34 -2.12 -88.73 8.85
C ILE A 34 -1.97 -88.51 10.34
N GLU A 35 -2.32 -89.51 11.12
CA GLU A 35 -2.17 -89.50 12.57
C GLU A 35 -0.90 -90.25 12.94
N ILE A 36 0.05 -89.54 13.56
CA ILE A 36 1.29 -90.11 14.10
C ILE A 36 1.29 -89.78 15.58
N GLU A 37 1.37 -90.82 16.43
CA GLU A 37 1.42 -90.69 17.89
C GLU A 37 0.27 -89.83 18.49
N GLY A 38 -0.96 -90.04 18.01
CA GLY A 38 -2.15 -89.33 18.51
C GLY A 38 -2.24 -87.87 18.08
N ARG A 39 -1.36 -87.41 17.18
CA ARG A 39 -1.37 -86.06 16.62
C ARG A 39 -1.69 -86.13 15.14
N LYS A 40 -2.69 -85.35 14.72
CA LYS A 40 -3.10 -85.24 13.32
C LYS A 40 -2.18 -84.27 12.59
N PHE A 41 -1.47 -84.77 11.59
CA PHE A 41 -0.63 -84.00 10.70
C PHE A 41 -1.32 -83.91 9.34
N VAL A 42 -1.41 -82.69 8.80
CA VAL A 42 -1.80 -82.47 7.42
C VAL A 42 -0.60 -82.78 6.54
N LEU A 43 -0.69 -83.80 5.70
CA LEU A 43 0.31 -84.00 4.66
C LEU A 43 -0.05 -83.11 3.46
N PRO A 44 0.87 -82.27 2.96
CA PRO A 44 0.67 -81.51 1.72
C PRO A 44 0.71 -82.49 0.53
N GLY A 45 -0.37 -83.26 0.38
CA GLY A 45 -0.52 -84.30 -0.63
C GLY A 45 -1.12 -83.77 -1.93
N ARG A 46 -0.56 -82.70 -2.49
CA ARG A 46 -0.66 -82.28 -3.91
C ARG A 46 0.16 -81.00 -4.11
N GLN A 47 0.83 -80.90 -5.26
CA GLN A 47 1.48 -79.65 -5.69
C GLN A 47 0.44 -78.51 -5.64
N PRO A 48 0.77 -77.37 -5.02
CA PRO A 48 -0.14 -76.23 -4.99
C PRO A 48 -0.47 -75.83 -6.44
N LYS A 49 -1.77 -75.73 -6.77
CA LYS A 49 -2.20 -75.57 -8.16
C LYS A 49 -2.17 -74.12 -8.64
N ASP A 50 -2.46 -73.17 -7.76
CA ASP A 50 -2.63 -71.76 -8.13
C ASP A 50 -1.71 -70.86 -7.31
N LEU A 51 -0.75 -70.21 -7.99
CA LEU A 51 0.07 -69.13 -7.45
C LEU A 51 -0.82 -67.89 -7.30
N VAL A 52 -0.99 -67.41 -6.07
CA VAL A 52 -1.84 -66.27 -5.74
C VAL A 52 -1.04 -64.98 -5.64
N GLY A 53 0.24 -65.07 -5.31
CA GLY A 53 1.07 -63.89 -5.15
C GLY A 53 2.49 -64.21 -4.72
N TRP A 54 3.24 -63.18 -4.37
CA TRP A 54 4.62 -63.26 -3.93
C TRP A 54 4.78 -62.51 -2.62
N VAL A 55 5.66 -62.99 -1.75
CA VAL A 55 6.04 -62.29 -0.51
C VAL A 55 7.55 -62.19 -0.44
N ASN A 56 8.04 -61.01 -0.08
CA ASN A 56 9.44 -60.80 0.23
C ASN A 56 9.69 -61.18 1.70
N TRP A 57 10.49 -62.21 1.96
CA TRP A 57 10.78 -62.73 3.31
C TRP A 57 12.15 -62.25 3.86
N GLN A 58 12.83 -61.32 3.19
CA GLN A 58 14.14 -60.84 3.64
C GLN A 58 14.06 -60.19 5.04
N LYS A 59 15.16 -60.02 5.76
CA LYS A 59 15.14 -59.18 6.98
C LYS A 59 15.11 -57.69 6.57
N ASP A 60 14.54 -56.81 7.39
CA ASP A 60 14.38 -55.38 7.03
C ASP A 60 15.70 -54.71 6.61
N GLY A 61 16.81 -55.03 7.30
CA GLY A 61 18.14 -54.54 6.93
C GLY A 61 18.67 -55.08 5.59
N GLU A 62 18.34 -56.33 5.25
CA GLU A 62 18.77 -56.97 4.00
C GLU A 62 17.92 -56.48 2.81
N PHE A 63 16.61 -56.32 3.04
CA PHE A 63 15.66 -55.73 2.09
C PHE A 63 16.12 -54.33 1.64
N LEU A 64 16.47 -53.46 2.60
CA LEU A 64 16.96 -52.11 2.30
C LEU A 64 18.27 -52.13 1.52
N GLN A 65 19.20 -53.02 1.86
CA GLN A 65 20.48 -53.13 1.15
C GLN A 65 20.31 -53.59 -0.31
N VAL A 66 19.44 -54.57 -0.56
CA VAL A 66 19.16 -55.06 -1.92
C VAL A 66 18.46 -53.98 -2.75
N LEU A 67 17.52 -53.26 -2.14
CA LEU A 67 16.79 -52.16 -2.78
C LEU A 67 17.75 -51.03 -3.19
N LEU A 68 18.62 -50.58 -2.28
CA LEU A 68 19.67 -49.59 -2.56
C LEU A 68 20.65 -50.02 -3.65
N LYS A 69 21.05 -51.29 -3.65
CA LYS A 69 21.97 -51.83 -4.64
C LYS A 69 21.33 -51.83 -6.04
N ARG A 70 20.03 -52.12 -6.13
CA ARG A 70 19.25 -52.05 -7.38
C ARG A 70 19.13 -50.60 -7.88
N ILE A 71 18.98 -49.63 -6.98
CA ILE A 71 18.88 -48.20 -7.30
C ILE A 71 20.21 -47.60 -7.74
N ARG A 72 21.32 -47.94 -7.06
CA ARG A 72 22.67 -47.56 -7.52
C ARG A 72 22.94 -48.03 -8.95
N LYS A 73 22.38 -49.20 -9.31
CA LYS A 73 22.53 -49.81 -10.64
C LYS A 73 21.66 -49.14 -11.71
N SER A 74 20.49 -48.59 -11.34
CA SER A 74 19.58 -47.91 -12.28
C SER A 74 19.86 -46.41 -12.44
N ALA A 75 20.46 -45.76 -11.45
CA ALA A 75 20.64 -44.29 -11.42
C ALA A 75 21.99 -43.77 -11.96
N ASN A 76 22.87 -44.61 -12.54
CA ASN A 76 24.19 -44.22 -13.07
C ASN A 76 25.01 -43.32 -12.11
N LEU A 77 24.97 -43.62 -10.81
CA LEU A 77 25.73 -42.88 -9.79
C LEU A 77 27.19 -43.36 -9.77
N ARG A 78 28.16 -42.44 -9.88
CA ARG A 78 29.60 -42.76 -9.79
C ARG A 78 29.96 -43.30 -8.40
N PRO A 79 30.78 -44.36 -8.31
CA PRO A 79 31.17 -44.93 -7.01
C PRO A 79 32.24 -44.05 -6.35
N GLY A 80 31.99 -43.55 -5.14
CA GLY A 80 33.03 -42.83 -4.38
C GLY A 80 32.59 -41.96 -3.20
N THR A 81 31.30 -41.70 -2.98
CA THR A 81 30.84 -40.95 -1.81
C THR A 81 30.12 -41.86 -0.82
N ASP A 82 30.70 -41.96 0.38
CA ASP A 82 30.30 -42.86 1.46
C ASP A 82 29.17 -42.30 2.35
N ASP A 83 28.47 -41.26 1.90
CA ASP A 83 27.41 -40.61 2.67
C ASP A 83 26.03 -40.97 2.12
N PHE A 84 25.51 -42.12 2.54
CA PHE A 84 24.07 -42.39 2.43
C PHE A 84 23.56 -43.13 3.67
N LYS A 85 23.07 -42.35 4.64
CA LYS A 85 22.08 -42.85 5.61
C LYS A 85 20.69 -42.68 4.99
N LEU A 86 19.94 -43.77 4.90
CA LEU A 86 18.65 -43.86 4.23
C LEU A 86 17.59 -43.06 4.97
N ASN A 87 16.71 -42.40 4.19
CA ASN A 87 15.64 -41.56 4.68
C ASN A 87 14.31 -41.93 3.98
N ASP A 88 13.19 -41.75 4.69
CA ASP A 88 11.79 -42.00 4.28
C ASP A 88 11.41 -41.22 3.01
N GLN A 89 12.02 -40.05 2.78
CA GLN A 89 11.72 -39.20 1.63
C GLN A 89 12.43 -39.64 0.34
N THR A 90 13.63 -40.21 0.46
CA THR A 90 14.30 -40.91 -0.65
C THR A 90 13.49 -42.13 -1.05
N VAL A 91 12.92 -42.83 -0.05
CA VAL A 91 12.06 -43.98 -0.25
C VAL A 91 10.72 -43.61 -0.89
N ARG A 92 10.08 -42.50 -0.49
CA ARG A 92 8.85 -41.97 -1.15
C ARG A 92 9.11 -41.47 -2.57
N ARG A 93 10.24 -40.82 -2.82
CA ARG A 93 10.68 -40.44 -4.19
C ARG A 93 11.00 -41.67 -5.04
N LEU A 94 11.51 -42.75 -4.44
CA LEU A 94 11.69 -44.04 -5.09
C LEU A 94 10.35 -44.72 -5.42
N THR A 95 9.36 -44.61 -4.55
CA THR A 95 8.00 -45.11 -4.81
C THR A 95 7.34 -44.35 -5.96
N ALA A 96 7.55 -43.02 -6.05
CA ALA A 96 7.06 -42.20 -7.15
C ALA A 96 7.80 -42.49 -8.47
N LEU A 97 9.13 -42.62 -8.43
CA LEU A 97 9.94 -42.99 -9.59
C LEU A 97 9.61 -44.39 -10.13
N TYR A 98 9.28 -45.36 -9.27
CA TYR A 98 8.82 -46.69 -9.70
C TYR A 98 7.38 -46.70 -10.21
N ARG A 99 6.57 -45.67 -9.89
CA ARG A 99 5.20 -45.54 -10.37
C ARG A 99 5.14 -44.87 -11.74
N ASP A 100 6.05 -43.93 -11.99
CA ASP A 100 6.15 -43.18 -13.25
C ASP A 100 7.04 -43.88 -14.29
N ALA A 101 8.03 -44.66 -13.85
CA ALA A 101 8.85 -45.45 -14.73
C ALA A 101 8.21 -46.84 -14.90
N ASP A 102 7.51 -47.04 -16.01
CA ASP A 102 7.07 -48.33 -16.54
C ASP A 102 8.28 -49.20 -16.99
N ILE A 103 9.26 -49.31 -16.09
CA ILE A 103 10.49 -50.06 -16.24
C ILE A 103 10.33 -51.26 -15.33
N ILE A 104 9.75 -52.35 -15.85
CA ILE A 104 10.17 -53.75 -15.67
C ILE A 104 9.22 -54.60 -16.54
N ASN A 105 9.59 -54.78 -17.81
CA ASN A 105 9.33 -56.04 -18.47
C ASN A 105 10.25 -57.08 -17.80
N ASP A 106 9.69 -57.83 -16.85
CA ASP A 106 9.94 -59.28 -16.66
C ASP A 106 9.44 -59.82 -15.30
N HIS A 107 9.07 -58.99 -14.31
CA HIS A 107 8.85 -59.47 -12.93
C HIS A 107 7.82 -58.67 -12.10
N GLU A 108 6.59 -58.53 -12.59
CA GLU A 108 5.50 -57.76 -11.91
C GLU A 108 5.25 -58.18 -10.45
N GLY A 109 5.28 -59.48 -10.14
CA GLY A 109 4.89 -59.99 -8.82
C GLY A 109 5.84 -59.64 -7.67
N ALA A 110 7.15 -59.65 -7.90
CA ALA A 110 8.15 -59.40 -6.86
C ALA A 110 8.26 -57.91 -6.48
N ASN A 111 7.93 -57.02 -7.42
CA ASN A 111 7.97 -55.57 -7.20
C ASN A 111 6.77 -55.10 -6.37
N VAL A 112 5.59 -55.68 -6.61
CA VAL A 112 4.39 -55.39 -5.81
C VAL A 112 4.61 -55.79 -4.34
N ALA A 113 5.17 -56.98 -4.10
CA ALA A 113 5.51 -57.44 -2.74
C ALA A 113 6.54 -56.53 -2.03
N ALA A 114 7.49 -55.97 -2.77
CA ALA A 114 8.46 -55.02 -2.24
C ALA A 114 7.82 -53.66 -1.89
N LEU A 115 6.85 -53.19 -2.68
CA LEU A 115 6.12 -51.94 -2.46
C LEU A 115 5.21 -52.00 -1.23
N GLU A 116 4.47 -53.11 -1.06
CA GLU A 116 3.62 -53.31 0.12
C GLU A 116 4.46 -53.30 1.41
N ARG A 117 5.59 -54.02 1.39
CA ARG A 117 6.52 -54.08 2.52
C ARG A 117 7.17 -52.73 2.82
N LEU A 118 7.46 -51.93 1.80
CA LEU A 118 7.97 -50.57 1.96
C LEU A 118 6.96 -49.71 2.72
N GLY A 119 5.67 -49.76 2.35
CA GLY A 119 4.59 -49.01 3.01
C GLY A 119 4.44 -49.34 4.49
N GLU A 120 4.56 -50.62 4.86
CA GLU A 120 4.55 -51.05 6.26
C GLU A 120 5.76 -50.54 7.05
N PHE A 121 6.90 -50.33 6.39
CA PHE A 121 8.12 -49.82 7.01
C PHE A 121 8.05 -48.30 7.25
N LEU A 122 7.53 -47.52 6.29
CA LEU A 122 7.39 -46.06 6.43
C LEU A 122 6.43 -45.68 7.56
N SER A 123 5.36 -46.46 7.76
CA SER A 123 4.41 -46.23 8.86
C SER A 123 5.02 -46.42 10.25
N LYS A 124 6.15 -47.15 10.37
CA LYS A 124 6.90 -47.32 11.62
C LYS A 124 7.93 -46.21 11.87
N LEU A 125 8.31 -45.44 10.84
CA LEU A 125 9.31 -44.36 10.94
C LEU A 125 8.71 -43.00 11.36
N SER A 126 7.40 -42.81 11.21
CA SER A 126 6.72 -41.54 11.53
C SER A 126 6.68 -41.18 13.03
N SER A 127 7.30 -41.97 13.92
CA SER A 127 7.30 -41.75 15.37
C SER A 127 8.54 -41.06 15.95
N GLU A 128 9.61 -40.79 15.18
CA GLU A 128 10.82 -40.13 15.68
C GLU A 128 11.11 -38.82 14.93
N THR A 129 10.72 -37.69 15.53
CA THR A 129 10.59 -36.35 14.90
C THR A 129 11.88 -35.56 14.71
N THR A 130 13.00 -35.96 15.31
CA THR A 130 14.28 -35.22 15.22
C THR A 130 15.04 -35.48 13.92
N ALA A 131 14.96 -36.69 13.36
CA ALA A 131 15.59 -37.01 12.08
C ALA A 131 14.93 -36.24 10.91
N VAL A 132 13.61 -36.04 10.97
CA VAL A 132 12.84 -35.34 9.92
C VAL A 132 13.26 -33.86 9.78
N ALA A 133 13.65 -33.20 10.87
CA ALA A 133 14.06 -31.79 10.86
C ALA A 133 15.45 -31.58 10.22
N GLU A 134 16.44 -32.41 10.59
CA GLU A 134 17.79 -32.36 10.02
C GLU A 134 17.81 -32.69 8.51
N ILE A 135 16.83 -33.49 8.09
CA ILE A 135 16.60 -33.89 6.70
C ILE A 135 16.02 -32.74 5.85
N VAL A 136 15.10 -31.95 6.42
CA VAL A 136 14.54 -30.78 5.73
C VAL A 136 15.62 -29.71 5.53
N ASP A 137 16.49 -29.51 6.52
CA ASP A 137 17.63 -28.61 6.41
C ASP A 137 18.65 -29.09 5.33
N ALA A 138 18.89 -30.40 5.22
CA ALA A 138 19.78 -30.93 4.18
C ALA A 138 19.19 -30.81 2.77
N LEU A 139 17.87 -30.90 2.61
CA LEU A 139 17.16 -30.76 1.33
C LEU A 139 17.06 -29.31 0.86
N LEU A 140 16.87 -28.36 1.79
CA LEU A 140 16.90 -26.92 1.50
C LEU A 140 18.29 -26.44 1.04
N ASN A 141 19.35 -27.20 1.31
CA ASN A 141 20.72 -26.89 0.91
C ASN A 141 21.13 -27.51 -0.45
N HIS A 142 20.26 -28.27 -1.13
CA HIS A 142 20.58 -28.91 -2.41
C HIS A 142 19.95 -28.15 -3.59
N THR A 143 20.73 -27.27 -4.21
CA THR A 143 20.32 -26.29 -5.25
C THR A 143 19.62 -26.92 -6.45
N ASP A 144 20.12 -28.03 -6.99
CA ASP A 144 19.53 -28.67 -8.18
C ASP A 144 18.14 -29.29 -7.92
N ILE A 145 17.86 -29.66 -6.67
CA ILE A 145 16.58 -30.22 -6.25
C ILE A 145 15.56 -29.11 -6.06
N LEU A 146 15.97 -27.98 -5.49
CA LEU A 146 15.13 -26.78 -5.40
C LEU A 146 14.78 -26.27 -6.79
N GLN A 147 15.74 -26.19 -7.71
CA GLN A 147 15.52 -25.71 -9.07
C GLN A 147 14.44 -26.53 -9.80
N ARG A 148 14.55 -27.87 -9.77
CA ARG A 148 13.58 -28.76 -10.41
C ARG A 148 12.22 -28.79 -9.72
N LEU A 149 12.17 -28.63 -8.40
CA LEU A 149 10.91 -28.53 -7.67
C LEU A 149 10.18 -27.22 -8.00
N ILE A 150 10.93 -26.12 -8.14
CA ILE A 150 10.42 -24.82 -8.58
C ILE A 150 9.85 -24.96 -10.00
N GLU A 151 10.61 -25.53 -10.94
CA GLU A 151 10.18 -25.74 -12.33
C GLU A 151 8.86 -26.54 -12.44
N VAL A 152 8.77 -27.69 -11.76
CA VAL A 152 7.54 -28.51 -11.77
C VAL A 152 6.37 -27.77 -11.10
N SER A 153 6.62 -27.07 -9.98
CA SER A 153 5.58 -26.29 -9.32
C SER A 153 5.11 -25.10 -10.15
N GLU A 154 5.99 -24.48 -10.94
CA GLU A 154 5.67 -23.36 -11.82
C GLU A 154 4.86 -23.83 -13.02
N GLU A 155 5.19 -24.97 -13.62
CA GLU A 155 4.42 -25.57 -14.72
C GLU A 155 3.00 -25.95 -14.27
N GLU A 156 2.85 -26.60 -13.12
CA GLU A 156 1.54 -26.95 -12.56
C GLU A 156 0.72 -25.71 -12.19
N MET A 157 1.36 -24.71 -11.57
CA MET A 157 0.71 -23.44 -11.24
C MET A 157 0.29 -22.65 -12.48
N ASN A 158 1.09 -22.67 -13.54
CA ASN A 158 0.76 -22.00 -14.80
C ASN A 158 -0.38 -22.71 -15.53
N ALA A 159 -0.43 -24.05 -15.51
CA ALA A 159 -1.55 -24.82 -16.05
C ALA A 159 -2.86 -24.54 -15.31
N LEU A 160 -2.82 -24.45 -13.97
CA LEU A 160 -3.98 -24.07 -13.16
C LEU A 160 -4.42 -22.63 -13.42
N ARG A 161 -3.48 -21.69 -13.53
CA ARG A 161 -3.78 -20.29 -13.88
C ARG A 161 -4.45 -20.17 -15.24
N LEU A 162 -3.95 -20.87 -16.27
CA LEU A 162 -4.59 -20.83 -17.60
C LEU A 162 -6.02 -21.35 -17.54
N ARG A 163 -6.24 -22.48 -16.86
CA ARG A 163 -7.57 -23.08 -16.72
C ARG A 163 -8.55 -22.17 -15.98
N GLU A 164 -8.07 -21.48 -14.96
CA GLU A 164 -8.89 -20.53 -14.20
C GLU A 164 -9.17 -19.25 -14.98
N ILE A 165 -8.20 -18.75 -15.75
CA ILE A 165 -8.40 -17.63 -16.68
C ILE A 165 -9.44 -17.98 -17.74
N GLU A 166 -9.38 -19.18 -18.33
CA GLU A 166 -10.37 -19.64 -19.32
C GLU A 166 -11.77 -19.80 -18.71
N ARG A 167 -11.86 -20.19 -17.44
CA ARG A 167 -13.13 -20.31 -16.72
C ARG A 167 -13.74 -18.94 -16.39
N VAL A 168 -12.92 -18.00 -15.94
CA VAL A 168 -13.39 -16.72 -15.39
C VAL A 168 -13.53 -15.62 -16.45
N ARG A 169 -12.70 -15.64 -17.49
CA ARG A 169 -12.74 -14.67 -18.60
C ARG A 169 -14.13 -14.48 -19.23
N PRO A 170 -14.90 -15.52 -19.60
CA PRO A 170 -16.20 -15.32 -20.24
C PRO A 170 -17.21 -14.65 -19.30
N GLU A 171 -17.17 -14.97 -18.01
CA GLU A 171 -18.06 -14.37 -17.02
C GLU A 171 -17.71 -12.90 -16.77
N ILE A 172 -16.42 -12.55 -16.67
CA ILE A 172 -15.99 -11.15 -16.56
C ILE A 172 -16.37 -10.36 -17.81
N VAL A 173 -16.15 -10.92 -19.01
CA VAL A 173 -16.52 -10.25 -20.27
C VAL A 173 -18.02 -9.98 -20.30
N ARG A 174 -18.85 -10.96 -19.93
CA ARG A 174 -20.30 -10.79 -19.84
C ARG A 174 -20.70 -9.69 -18.85
N GLN A 175 -20.12 -9.67 -17.65
CA GLN A 175 -20.41 -8.64 -16.64
C GLN A 175 -19.98 -7.25 -17.10
N VAL A 176 -18.83 -7.12 -17.75
CA VAL A 176 -18.34 -5.84 -18.28
C VAL A 176 -19.21 -5.36 -19.44
N GLU A 177 -19.67 -6.25 -20.32
CA GLU A 177 -20.59 -5.90 -21.40
C GLU A 177 -21.96 -5.44 -20.88
N GLU A 178 -22.48 -6.10 -19.85
CA GLU A 178 -23.71 -5.71 -19.15
C GLU A 178 -23.55 -4.33 -18.49
N GLU A 179 -22.47 -4.10 -17.75
CA GLU A 179 -22.19 -2.81 -17.11
C GLU A 179 -21.98 -1.68 -18.13
N ILE A 180 -21.32 -1.96 -19.26
CA ILE A 180 -21.17 -0.99 -20.35
C ILE A 180 -22.53 -0.66 -20.97
N SER A 181 -23.40 -1.66 -21.15
CA SER A 181 -24.76 -1.45 -21.66
C SER A 181 -25.57 -0.56 -20.72
N ASP A 182 -25.57 -0.87 -19.42
CA ASP A 182 -26.29 -0.11 -18.42
C ASP A 182 -25.79 1.34 -18.34
N ARG A 183 -24.46 1.54 -18.32
CA ARG A 183 -23.86 2.88 -18.34
C ARG A 183 -24.21 3.67 -19.61
N ARG A 184 -24.32 3.01 -20.77
CA ARG A 184 -24.76 3.67 -22.01
C ARG A 184 -26.20 4.13 -21.90
N THR A 185 -27.10 3.29 -21.38
CA THR A 185 -28.50 3.70 -21.17
C THR A 185 -28.61 4.88 -20.20
N ALA A 186 -27.85 4.87 -19.11
CA ALA A 186 -27.79 5.99 -18.16
C ALA A 186 -27.21 7.28 -18.77
N LEU A 187 -26.21 7.16 -19.64
CA LEU A 187 -25.68 8.31 -20.38
C LEU A 187 -26.71 8.89 -21.35
N ASP A 188 -27.48 8.05 -22.03
CA ASP A 188 -28.52 8.51 -22.94
C ASP A 188 -29.67 9.21 -22.19
N THR A 189 -30.08 8.71 -21.02
CA THR A 189 -31.06 9.39 -20.17
C THR A 189 -30.54 10.73 -19.65
N LEU A 190 -29.28 10.79 -19.19
CA LEU A 190 -28.68 12.05 -18.74
C LEU A 190 -28.54 13.07 -19.87
N ARG A 191 -28.28 12.62 -21.11
CA ARG A 191 -28.25 13.50 -22.28
C ARG A 191 -29.63 14.05 -22.61
N THR A 192 -30.68 13.23 -22.52
CA THR A 192 -32.04 13.72 -22.72
C THR A 192 -32.44 14.72 -21.65
N ASP A 193 -32.06 14.49 -20.40
CA ASP A 193 -32.35 15.40 -19.29
C ASP A 193 -31.58 16.72 -19.43
N ALA A 194 -30.31 16.67 -19.82
CA ALA A 194 -29.51 17.86 -20.10
C ALA A 194 -30.12 18.71 -21.22
N ALA A 195 -30.56 18.08 -22.31
CA ALA A 195 -31.22 18.79 -23.41
C ALA A 195 -32.55 19.44 -22.97
N GLN A 196 -33.31 18.80 -22.08
CA GLN A 196 -34.52 19.39 -21.49
C GLN A 196 -34.19 20.59 -20.61
N ILE A 197 -33.18 20.50 -19.75
CA ILE A 197 -32.75 21.60 -18.88
C ILE A 197 -32.24 22.79 -19.70
N GLU A 198 -31.47 22.55 -20.76
CA GLU A 198 -31.03 23.62 -21.67
C GLU A 198 -32.22 24.33 -22.34
N GLN A 199 -33.24 23.57 -22.75
CA GLN A 199 -34.46 24.14 -23.31
C GLN A 199 -35.24 24.98 -22.28
N GLU A 200 -35.34 24.50 -21.04
CA GLU A 200 -35.97 25.26 -19.95
C GLU A 200 -35.19 26.54 -19.61
N LEU A 201 -33.85 26.47 -19.57
CA LEU A 201 -32.99 27.61 -19.32
C LEU A 201 -33.13 28.67 -20.41
N SER A 202 -33.15 28.27 -21.69
CA SER A 202 -33.40 29.17 -22.81
C SER A 202 -34.77 29.83 -22.68
N ARG A 203 -35.81 29.08 -22.34
CA ARG A 203 -37.17 29.63 -22.13
C ARG A 203 -37.20 30.63 -20.98
N LYS A 204 -36.50 30.35 -19.86
CA LYS A 204 -36.42 31.24 -18.71
C LYS A 204 -35.59 32.49 -18.99
N SER A 205 -34.53 32.38 -19.78
CA SER A 205 -33.75 33.53 -20.24
C SER A 205 -34.58 34.45 -21.14
N ASP A 206 -35.36 33.90 -22.07
CA ASP A 206 -36.28 34.68 -22.89
C ASP A 206 -37.37 35.38 -22.05
N GLU A 207 -37.85 34.72 -21.00
CA GLU A 207 -38.81 35.30 -20.06
C GLU A 207 -38.19 36.46 -19.26
N LEU A 208 -36.95 36.30 -18.78
CA LEU A 208 -36.21 37.37 -18.10
C LEU A 208 -35.95 38.56 -19.01
N ASN A 209 -35.48 38.34 -20.25
CA ASN A 209 -35.24 39.41 -21.21
C ASN A 209 -36.52 40.20 -21.53
N ARG A 210 -37.68 39.52 -21.58
CA ARG A 210 -38.98 40.19 -21.73
C ARG A 210 -39.33 41.06 -20.53
N VAL A 211 -39.11 40.55 -19.31
CA VAL A 211 -39.38 41.30 -18.07
C VAL A 211 -38.43 42.50 -17.97
N GLU A 212 -37.15 42.33 -18.26
CA GLU A 212 -36.17 43.43 -18.30
C GLU A 212 -36.59 44.49 -19.32
N GLY A 213 -36.99 44.11 -20.54
CA GLY A 213 -37.50 45.05 -21.54
C GLY A 213 -38.76 45.81 -21.09
N LEU A 214 -39.66 45.16 -20.34
CA LEU A 214 -40.84 45.82 -19.75
C LEU A 214 -40.44 46.81 -18.64
N VAL A 215 -39.47 46.44 -17.80
CA VAL A 215 -38.96 47.32 -16.73
C VAL A 215 -38.21 48.51 -17.31
N GLU A 216 -37.34 48.31 -18.29
CA GLU A 216 -36.63 49.38 -18.99
C GLU A 216 -37.60 50.33 -19.71
N GLY A 217 -38.61 49.77 -20.40
CA GLY A 217 -39.67 50.56 -21.02
C GLY A 217 -40.49 51.36 -19.99
N GLY A 218 -40.80 50.75 -18.84
CA GLY A 218 -41.47 51.40 -17.72
C GLY A 218 -40.63 52.53 -17.12
N LEU A 219 -39.33 52.30 -16.89
CA LEU A 219 -38.39 53.30 -16.38
C LEU A 219 -38.18 54.45 -17.37
N ALA A 220 -38.10 54.17 -18.68
CA ALA A 220 -38.02 55.20 -19.71
C ALA A 220 -39.28 56.08 -19.72
N THR A 221 -40.46 55.46 -19.61
CA THR A 221 -41.74 56.17 -19.51
C THR A 221 -41.80 57.02 -18.24
N LEU A 222 -41.38 56.47 -17.09
CA LEU A 222 -41.36 57.16 -15.81
C LEU A 222 -40.33 58.31 -15.79
N ARG A 223 -39.17 58.13 -16.40
CA ARG A 223 -38.15 59.19 -16.58
C ARG A 223 -38.66 60.31 -17.48
N THR A 224 -39.39 59.97 -18.55
CA THR A 224 -40.00 60.95 -19.45
C THR A 224 -41.12 61.70 -18.75
N GLY A 225 -41.96 61.01 -17.98
CA GLY A 225 -43.00 61.60 -17.14
C GLY A 225 -42.44 62.50 -16.04
N LEU A 226 -41.38 62.08 -15.35
CA LEU A 226 -40.66 62.90 -14.37
C LEU A 226 -39.95 64.09 -15.03
N GLY A 227 -39.44 63.93 -16.24
CA GLY A 227 -38.86 65.02 -17.03
C GLY A 227 -39.92 66.08 -17.38
N ALA A 228 -41.08 65.64 -17.85
CA ALA A 228 -42.23 66.53 -18.11
C ALA A 228 -42.72 67.19 -16.82
N PHE A 229 -42.84 66.43 -15.73
CA PHE A 229 -43.23 66.97 -14.42
C PHE A 229 -42.18 67.93 -13.84
N ALA A 230 -40.88 67.70 -14.08
CA ALA A 230 -39.82 68.62 -13.69
C ALA A 230 -39.79 69.89 -14.54
N ILE A 231 -40.21 69.81 -15.81
CA ILE A 231 -40.45 70.98 -16.67
C ILE A 231 -41.64 71.76 -16.12
N ASP A 232 -42.75 71.11 -15.78
CA ASP A 232 -43.92 71.76 -15.16
C ASP A 232 -43.57 72.40 -13.81
N ILE A 233 -42.76 71.73 -12.97
CA ILE A 233 -42.24 72.30 -11.71
C ILE A 233 -41.28 73.46 -11.99
N ARG A 234 -40.47 73.41 -13.05
CA ARG A 234 -39.62 74.55 -13.45
C ARG A 234 -40.45 75.69 -14.01
N GLU A 235 -41.53 75.44 -14.72
CA GLU A 235 -42.45 76.46 -15.25
C GLU A 235 -43.19 77.14 -14.08
N THR A 236 -43.72 76.34 -13.15
CA THR A 236 -44.36 76.80 -11.91
C THR A 236 -43.34 77.49 -10.98
N GLY A 237 -42.11 76.98 -10.97
CA GLY A 237 -40.95 77.53 -10.27
C GLY A 237 -40.41 78.80 -10.93
N ARG A 238 -40.59 78.99 -12.24
CA ARG A 238 -40.25 80.20 -13.01
C ARG A 238 -41.18 81.35 -12.66
N ILE A 239 -42.47 81.04 -12.48
CA ILE A 239 -43.49 81.97 -11.96
C ILE A 239 -43.17 82.34 -10.50
N LEU A 240 -42.65 81.41 -9.70
CA LEU A 240 -42.17 81.67 -8.34
C LEU A 240 -40.79 82.34 -8.27
N SER A 241 -39.93 82.20 -9.29
CA SER A 241 -38.61 82.81 -9.37
C SER A 241 -38.65 84.21 -9.95
N GLU A 242 -39.63 84.57 -10.79
CA GLU A 242 -39.92 85.99 -11.14
C GLU A 242 -40.33 86.81 -9.90
N VAL A 243 -40.80 86.16 -8.82
CA VAL A 243 -41.03 86.79 -7.50
C VAL A 243 -39.78 86.75 -6.60
N LYS A 244 -38.78 85.91 -6.92
CA LYS A 244 -37.57 85.72 -6.11
C LYS A 244 -36.29 86.33 -6.72
N GLU A 245 -36.36 86.87 -7.93
CA GLU A 245 -35.30 87.64 -8.60
C GLU A 245 -35.17 89.09 -8.04
N PHE A 246 -35.46 89.27 -6.75
CA PHE A 246 -35.11 90.45 -5.95
C PHE A 246 -34.02 90.16 -4.90
N ALA A 247 -33.49 88.93 -4.85
CA ALA A 247 -32.39 88.57 -3.94
C ALA A 247 -31.50 87.52 -4.61
N GLY A 248 -30.25 87.88 -4.87
CA GLY A 248 -29.38 87.16 -5.78
C GLY A 248 -28.49 86.07 -5.16
N VAL A 249 -27.50 85.73 -5.98
CA VAL A 249 -26.23 85.04 -5.66
C VAL A 249 -26.30 83.50 -5.60
N GLY A 250 -25.85 82.87 -6.70
CA GLY A 250 -24.52 82.24 -6.72
C GLY A 250 -24.37 80.74 -6.44
N ARG A 251 -23.69 80.10 -7.40
CA ARG A 251 -22.76 78.94 -7.33
C ARG A 251 -23.23 77.52 -7.70
N GLU A 252 -22.63 77.11 -8.83
CA GLU A 252 -22.05 75.82 -9.23
C GLU A 252 -21.84 74.75 -8.14
N ALA A 253 -22.13 73.49 -8.50
CA ALA A 253 -21.22 72.36 -8.22
C ALA A 253 -21.49 71.17 -9.15
N THR A 254 -20.37 70.55 -9.52
CA THR A 254 -20.11 69.55 -10.55
C THR A 254 -20.22 68.11 -9.98
N THR A 255 -20.53 67.15 -10.86
CA THR A 255 -20.50 65.65 -10.79
C THR A 255 -19.26 65.01 -10.09
N PRO A 256 -19.09 63.66 -9.88
CA PRO A 256 -19.78 62.48 -10.46
C PRO A 256 -20.04 61.26 -9.50
N SER A 257 -20.60 60.19 -10.09
CA SER A 257 -20.95 58.87 -9.52
C SER A 257 -19.80 57.85 -9.60
N PRO A 258 -19.67 56.88 -8.67
CA PRO A 258 -18.87 55.68 -8.89
C PRO A 258 -19.76 54.44 -9.12
N THR A 259 -19.47 53.72 -10.20
CA THR A 259 -19.99 52.39 -10.50
C THR A 259 -19.19 51.36 -9.70
N LEU A 260 -19.83 50.61 -8.80
CA LEU A 260 -19.27 49.44 -8.13
C LEU A 260 -19.94 48.18 -8.70
N THR A 261 -19.22 47.43 -9.53
CA THR A 261 -19.54 46.02 -9.82
C THR A 261 -18.86 45.17 -8.75
N THR A 262 -19.65 44.72 -7.77
CA THR A 262 -19.23 43.74 -6.76
C THR A 262 -19.78 42.38 -7.19
N THR A 263 -18.92 41.53 -7.76
CA THR A 263 -19.19 40.08 -7.83
C THR A 263 -19.19 39.53 -6.42
N VAL A 264 -20.31 38.94 -6.02
CA VAL A 264 -20.51 38.34 -4.70
C VAL A 264 -19.62 37.10 -4.57
N ALA A 265 -18.45 37.27 -3.97
CA ALA A 265 -17.65 36.14 -3.48
C ALA A 265 -18.42 35.53 -2.31
N PHE A 266 -18.73 34.23 -2.40
CA PHE A 266 -19.16 33.47 -1.22
C PHE A 266 -18.06 33.64 -0.17
N ALA A 267 -18.41 34.17 0.99
CA ALA A 267 -17.46 34.41 2.07
C ALA A 267 -16.93 33.05 2.55
N ALA A 268 -15.73 32.69 2.08
CA ALA A 268 -14.99 31.53 2.57
C ALA A 268 -14.86 31.63 4.09
N ALA A 269 -14.88 30.50 4.79
CA ALA A 269 -14.77 30.52 6.24
C ALA A 269 -13.46 31.21 6.69
N PRO A 270 -13.42 31.95 7.81
CA PRO A 270 -12.24 32.71 8.22
C PRO A 270 -10.96 31.90 8.34
N TRP A 271 -11.06 30.61 8.68
CA TRP A 271 -9.93 29.67 8.78
C TRP A 271 -9.50 29.05 7.43
N THR A 272 -10.26 29.32 6.37
CA THR A 272 -9.89 29.01 4.97
C THR A 272 -9.30 30.23 4.26
N MET A 273 -9.34 31.40 4.90
CA MET A 273 -8.81 32.64 4.32
C MET A 273 -7.29 32.68 4.37
N ASP A 274 -6.72 33.17 3.28
CA ASP A 274 -5.28 33.26 3.07
C ASP A 274 -4.70 34.47 3.85
N VAL A 275 -4.18 34.23 5.05
CA VAL A 275 -3.52 35.30 5.83
C VAL A 275 -2.07 35.40 5.39
N SER A 276 -1.81 36.26 4.39
CA SER A 276 -0.46 36.51 3.89
C SER A 276 0.35 37.38 4.83
N SER A 277 1.57 36.93 5.14
CA SER A 277 2.65 37.83 5.55
C SER A 277 3.70 37.87 4.44
N PRO A 278 4.27 39.05 4.10
CA PRO A 278 5.36 39.13 3.14
C PRO A 278 6.57 38.38 3.71
N GLY A 279 6.77 37.15 3.26
CA GLY A 279 7.89 36.33 3.69
C GLY A 279 9.13 36.56 2.84
N LEU A 280 10.31 36.30 3.41
CA LEU A 280 11.56 36.37 2.66
C LEU A 280 11.69 35.17 1.72
N PRO A 281 12.07 35.36 0.45
CA PRO A 281 12.46 34.25 -0.41
C PRO A 281 13.71 33.57 0.16
N ILE A 282 13.70 32.24 0.17
CA ILE A 282 14.84 31.40 0.57
C ILE A 282 15.14 30.36 -0.49
N SER A 283 16.42 30.04 -0.64
CA SER A 283 16.87 28.94 -1.48
C SER A 283 16.67 27.58 -0.79
N LEU A 284 16.69 26.50 -1.57
CA LEU A 284 16.62 25.13 -1.04
C LEU A 284 17.76 24.78 -0.07
N ASP A 285 18.94 25.38 -0.23
CA ASP A 285 20.11 25.13 0.64
C ASP A 285 19.97 25.81 2.01
N GLU A 286 19.17 26.88 2.09
CA GLU A 286 18.89 27.60 3.34
C GLU A 286 17.74 26.98 4.14
N LEU A 287 16.94 26.11 3.50
CA LEU A 287 15.76 25.48 4.09
C LEU A 287 16.08 24.72 5.39
N PRO A 288 17.12 23.87 5.49
CA PRO A 288 17.42 23.16 6.75
C PRO A 288 17.76 24.12 7.89
N ALA A 289 18.51 25.20 7.61
CA ALA A 289 18.88 26.18 8.62
C ALA A 289 17.63 26.92 9.16
N ARG A 290 16.73 27.32 8.26
CA ARG A 290 15.45 27.97 8.60
C ARG A 290 14.53 27.04 9.36
N ALA A 291 14.40 25.79 8.92
CA ALA A 291 13.58 24.80 9.59
C ALA A 291 14.11 24.43 10.98
N ARG A 292 15.43 24.40 11.19
CA ARG A 292 16.03 24.26 12.54
C ARG A 292 15.72 25.43 13.47
N ALA A 293 15.66 26.65 12.92
CA ALA A 293 15.27 27.81 13.71
C ALA A 293 13.78 27.74 14.08
N ALA A 294 12.93 27.37 13.13
CA ALA A 294 11.51 27.15 13.35
C ALA A 294 11.25 26.02 14.37
N SER A 295 11.92 24.86 14.25
CA SER A 295 11.73 23.76 15.21
C SER A 295 11.99 24.18 16.65
N LYS A 296 13.05 24.98 16.88
CA LYS A 296 13.35 25.56 18.19
C LYS A 296 12.30 26.57 18.66
N ALA A 297 11.78 27.39 17.76
CA ALA A 297 10.77 28.40 18.08
C ALA A 297 9.41 27.79 18.44
N PHE A 298 9.03 26.69 17.78
CA PHE A 298 7.75 26.00 17.99
C PHE A 298 7.83 24.83 18.98
N GLY A 299 9.03 24.53 19.52
CA GLY A 299 9.23 23.44 20.47
C GLY A 299 9.17 22.03 19.87
N LEU A 300 9.48 21.92 18.57
CA LEU A 300 9.44 20.69 17.76
C LEU A 300 10.84 20.09 17.61
N THR A 301 10.92 18.83 17.16
CA THR A 301 12.20 18.23 16.77
C THR A 301 12.53 18.54 15.31
N GLU A 302 13.82 18.64 14.98
CA GLU A 302 14.26 18.83 13.60
C GLU A 302 13.82 17.67 12.69
N ASP A 303 13.83 16.44 13.22
CA ASP A 303 13.42 15.25 12.46
C ASP A 303 11.94 15.32 12.01
N GLN A 304 11.05 15.86 12.84
CA GLN A 304 9.62 16.03 12.49
C GLN A 304 9.45 16.94 11.27
N ILE A 305 10.08 18.13 11.28
CA ILE A 305 9.99 19.07 10.16
C ILE A 305 10.69 18.50 8.93
N ARG A 306 11.85 17.86 9.10
CA ARG A 306 12.60 17.23 8.01
C ARG A 306 11.77 16.15 7.31
N ARG A 307 11.18 15.21 8.05
CA ARG A 307 10.36 14.12 7.46
C ARG A 307 9.15 14.69 6.74
N LEU A 308 8.45 15.62 7.37
CA LEU A 308 7.30 16.30 6.78
C LEU A 308 7.68 16.94 5.44
N ASP A 309 8.77 17.71 5.43
CA ASP A 309 9.24 18.40 4.25
C ASP A 309 9.64 17.45 3.11
N ILE A 310 10.43 16.42 3.44
CA ILE A 310 10.87 15.43 2.45
C ILE A 310 9.68 14.77 1.79
N PHE A 311 8.67 14.33 2.55
CA PHE A 311 7.47 13.69 2.00
C PHE A 311 6.64 14.66 1.16
N CYS A 312 6.39 15.88 1.66
CA CYS A 312 5.66 16.91 0.92
C CYS A 312 6.30 17.23 -0.44
N ARG A 313 7.62 17.43 -0.47
CA ARG A 313 8.32 17.79 -1.72
C ARG A 313 8.47 16.59 -2.67
N ALA A 314 8.53 15.37 -2.15
CA ALA A 314 8.55 14.15 -2.95
C ALA A 314 7.21 13.81 -3.63
N GLY A 315 6.14 14.59 -3.39
CA GLY A 315 4.82 14.29 -3.94
C GLY A 315 3.98 13.33 -3.08
N GLU A 316 4.45 12.98 -1.89
CA GLU A 316 3.67 12.22 -0.92
C GLU A 316 2.69 13.12 -0.18
N ILE A 317 1.68 12.50 0.43
CA ILE A 317 0.77 13.15 1.38
C ILE A 317 1.08 12.58 2.77
N PRO A 318 1.95 13.25 3.56
CA PRO A 318 2.28 12.78 4.89
C PRO A 318 1.08 12.93 5.83
N ARG A 319 0.94 11.93 6.70
CA ARG A 319 -0.13 11.84 7.69
C ARG A 319 0.41 12.28 9.04
N ILE A 320 -0.08 13.42 9.54
CA ILE A 320 0.38 14.03 10.77
C ILE A 320 -0.55 13.62 11.91
N SER A 321 0.03 13.13 12.99
CA SER A 321 -0.70 12.77 14.22
C SER A 321 0.07 13.27 15.44
N GLY A 322 -0.60 13.56 16.55
CA GLY A 322 0.03 13.95 17.82
C GLY A 322 -0.45 15.29 18.35
N ASP A 323 -0.07 15.59 19.59
CA ASP A 323 -0.52 16.77 20.35
C ASP A 323 -0.01 18.11 19.80
N SER A 324 1.02 18.06 18.97
CA SER A 324 1.71 19.23 18.41
C SER A 324 1.57 19.33 16.90
N ALA A 325 0.61 18.61 16.30
CA ALA A 325 0.35 18.61 14.85
C ALA A 325 0.13 20.03 14.30
N GLU A 326 -0.72 20.82 14.95
CA GLU A 326 -1.00 22.21 14.56
C GLU A 326 0.26 23.08 14.57
N ARG A 327 1.08 22.98 15.62
CA ARG A 327 2.35 23.72 15.72
C ARG A 327 3.35 23.31 14.66
N LEU A 328 3.37 22.01 14.32
CA LEU A 328 4.21 21.49 13.24
C LEU A 328 3.78 22.08 11.89
N LEU A 329 2.48 22.15 11.64
CA LEU A 329 1.91 22.74 10.43
C LEU A 329 2.21 24.24 10.34
N ASP A 330 1.95 25.00 11.41
CA ASP A 330 2.22 26.45 11.45
C ASP A 330 3.71 26.74 11.28
N GLY A 331 4.57 25.99 11.99
CA GLY A 331 6.01 26.13 11.89
C GLY A 331 6.54 25.77 10.51
N TYR A 332 5.98 24.74 9.87
CA TYR A 332 6.36 24.37 8.51
C TYR A 332 5.86 25.38 7.48
N ALA A 333 4.58 25.77 7.54
CA ALA A 333 3.98 26.78 6.68
C ALA A 333 4.76 28.11 6.74
N GLY A 334 5.16 28.52 7.94
CA GLY A 334 5.99 29.70 8.17
C GLY A 334 7.35 29.67 7.46
N VAL A 335 7.91 28.48 7.22
CA VAL A 335 9.20 28.29 6.56
C VAL A 335 9.08 28.17 5.04
N VAL A 336 8.10 27.42 4.55
CA VAL A 336 8.02 27.06 3.11
C VAL A 336 7.04 27.90 2.31
N ALA A 337 6.02 28.45 2.96
CA ALA A 337 4.91 29.13 2.30
C ALA A 337 4.59 30.47 2.98
N SER A 338 5.54 31.13 3.65
CA SER A 338 5.35 32.41 4.35
C SER A 338 4.18 32.45 5.35
N GLY A 339 3.83 31.29 5.93
CA GLY A 339 2.68 31.13 6.82
C GLY A 339 1.37 30.79 6.10
N HIS A 340 1.37 30.72 4.77
CA HIS A 340 0.21 30.35 3.97
C HIS A 340 -0.11 28.86 4.14
N LEU A 341 -1.24 28.58 4.80
CA LEU A 341 -1.78 27.23 5.01
C LEU A 341 -3.25 27.22 4.61
N VAL A 342 -3.56 26.61 3.49
CA VAL A 342 -4.96 26.42 3.07
C VAL A 342 -5.51 25.19 3.78
N ARG A 343 -6.60 25.35 4.52
CA ARG A 343 -7.23 24.25 5.26
C ARG A 343 -8.48 23.77 4.57
N MET A 344 -8.60 22.46 4.39
CA MET A 344 -9.80 21.80 3.92
C MET A 344 -10.24 20.77 4.95
N PRO A 345 -11.29 21.04 5.75
CA PRO A 345 -11.86 20.04 6.63
C PRO A 345 -12.46 18.91 5.80
N LEU A 346 -12.06 17.68 6.13
CA LEU A 346 -12.69 16.48 5.61
C LEU A 346 -13.81 16.05 6.55
N ASP A 347 -14.95 15.71 5.97
CA ASP A 347 -16.14 15.28 6.70
C ASP A 347 -16.62 13.91 6.17
N PRO A 348 -17.58 13.26 6.85
CA PRO A 348 -18.13 11.99 6.40
C PRO A 348 -18.81 12.04 5.02
N THR A 349 -19.04 13.23 4.45
CA THR A 349 -19.59 13.39 3.09
C THR A 349 -18.52 13.37 2.01
N THR A 350 -17.24 13.37 2.39
CA THR A 350 -16.11 13.13 1.48
C THR A 350 -16.00 11.64 1.19
N LEU A 351 -16.66 11.20 0.11
CA LEU A 351 -16.79 9.80 -0.28
C LEU A 351 -15.74 9.39 -1.32
N GLY A 352 -15.19 10.34 -2.06
CA GLY A 352 -14.19 10.05 -3.08
C GLY A 352 -13.30 11.23 -3.47
N PRO A 353 -12.36 11.00 -4.40
CA PRO A 353 -11.40 12.03 -4.80
C PRO A 353 -12.11 13.26 -5.38
N ASN A 354 -13.19 13.08 -6.15
CA ASN A 354 -13.92 14.19 -6.78
C ASN A 354 -14.49 15.21 -5.78
N ASP A 355 -14.77 14.78 -4.55
CA ASP A 355 -15.27 15.67 -3.49
C ASP A 355 -14.17 16.64 -3.00
N LEU A 356 -12.90 16.32 -3.26
CA LEU A 356 -11.80 17.25 -3.05
C LEU A 356 -11.79 18.39 -4.07
N TRP A 357 -12.53 18.30 -5.19
CA TRP A 357 -12.59 19.34 -6.21
C TRP A 357 -13.82 20.23 -6.10
N ARG A 358 -14.96 19.67 -5.67
CA ARG A 358 -16.23 20.39 -5.61
C ARG A 358 -16.97 20.11 -4.31
N GLN A 359 -17.56 21.15 -3.74
CA GLN A 359 -18.47 21.03 -2.61
C GLN A 359 -19.73 20.26 -3.04
N SER A 360 -20.13 19.25 -2.26
CA SER A 360 -21.25 18.36 -2.56
C SER A 360 -22.61 19.09 -2.66
N SER A 361 -22.79 20.17 -1.90
CA SER A 361 -24.06 20.91 -1.82
C SER A 361 -24.22 22.01 -2.87
N THR A 362 -23.13 22.63 -3.33
CA THR A 362 -23.18 23.83 -4.20
C THR A 362 -22.49 23.62 -5.54
N GLY A 363 -21.64 22.58 -5.67
CA GLY A 363 -20.77 22.39 -6.83
C GLY A 363 -19.63 23.40 -6.95
N ALA A 364 -19.52 24.34 -5.99
CA ALA A 364 -18.46 25.34 -5.93
C ALA A 364 -17.09 24.68 -5.73
N PRO A 365 -15.99 25.28 -6.22
CA PRO A 365 -14.65 24.77 -5.96
C PRO A 365 -14.38 24.72 -4.45
N THR A 366 -13.67 23.69 -4.02
CA THR A 366 -13.19 23.56 -2.64
C THR A 366 -11.91 24.38 -2.43
N PRO A 367 -11.47 24.62 -1.18
CA PRO A 367 -10.16 25.22 -0.91
C PRO A 367 -8.99 24.46 -1.55
N PHE A 368 -9.10 23.12 -1.65
CA PHE A 368 -8.10 22.29 -2.35
C PHE A 368 -8.08 22.59 -3.86
N ALA A 369 -9.26 22.70 -4.50
CA ALA A 369 -9.36 23.02 -5.93
C ALA A 369 -8.83 24.42 -6.25
N GLU A 370 -9.12 25.39 -5.38
CA GLU A 370 -8.62 26.76 -5.50
C GLU A 370 -7.10 26.80 -5.35
N ALA A 371 -6.55 26.14 -4.31
CA ALA A 371 -5.10 26.05 -4.11
C ALA A 371 -4.40 25.34 -5.28
N TRP A 372 -5.02 24.31 -5.86
CA TRP A 372 -4.50 23.63 -7.04
C TRP A 372 -4.46 24.56 -8.25
N THR A 373 -5.57 25.23 -8.55
CA THR A 373 -5.66 26.17 -9.69
C THR A 373 -4.64 27.28 -9.54
N ALA A 374 -4.54 27.83 -8.33
CA ALA A 374 -3.64 28.92 -8.04
C ALA A 374 -2.15 28.48 -8.01
N ALA A 375 -1.86 27.19 -7.77
CA ALA A 375 -0.51 26.62 -7.93
C ALA A 375 -0.13 26.45 -9.41
N VAL A 376 -1.10 26.11 -10.27
CA VAL A 376 -0.91 26.04 -11.72
C VAL A 376 -0.69 27.44 -12.31
N GLU A 377 -1.43 28.44 -11.85
CA GLU A 377 -1.33 29.83 -12.31
C GLU A 377 -0.02 30.52 -11.90
N ASP A 378 0.49 30.23 -10.70
CA ASP A 378 1.74 30.80 -10.18
C ASP A 378 2.72 29.70 -9.72
N PRO A 379 3.49 29.10 -10.66
CA PRO A 379 4.46 28.04 -10.35
C PRO A 379 5.64 28.47 -9.47
N ALA A 380 5.85 29.79 -9.29
CA ALA A 380 6.95 30.32 -8.50
C ALA A 380 6.65 30.30 -7.00
N LYS A 381 5.37 30.36 -6.62
CA LYS A 381 4.94 30.35 -5.22
C LYS A 381 4.57 28.96 -4.74
N VAL A 382 5.19 28.55 -3.63
CA VAL A 382 4.82 27.33 -2.92
C VAL A 382 3.51 27.53 -2.16
N ARG A 383 2.61 26.57 -2.28
CA ARG A 383 1.33 26.53 -1.57
C ARG A 383 1.27 25.28 -0.71
N LEU A 384 0.84 25.42 0.54
CA LEU A 384 0.65 24.30 1.45
C LEU A 384 -0.84 24.13 1.74
N VAL A 385 -1.35 22.92 1.52
CA VAL A 385 -2.74 22.55 1.79
C VAL A 385 -2.78 21.47 2.86
N CYS A 386 -3.58 21.67 3.90
CA CYS A 386 -3.88 20.67 4.90
C CYS A 386 -5.28 20.09 4.68
N LEU A 387 -5.35 18.78 4.50
CA LEU A 387 -6.58 18.00 4.57
C LEU A 387 -6.81 17.64 6.04
N ASP A 388 -7.72 18.35 6.70
CA ASP A 388 -7.94 18.19 8.12
C ASP A 388 -8.80 16.96 8.43
N ASP A 389 -8.49 16.27 9.52
CA ASP A 389 -9.26 15.15 10.06
C ASP A 389 -9.52 14.04 9.03
N LEU A 390 -8.45 13.58 8.38
CA LEU A 390 -8.49 12.56 7.33
C LEU A 390 -9.28 11.32 7.78
N ASP A 391 -9.12 10.87 9.02
CA ASP A 391 -9.81 9.72 9.62
C ASP A 391 -11.33 9.88 9.78
N ARG A 392 -11.88 11.09 9.64
CA ARG A 392 -13.33 11.33 9.63
C ARG A 392 -13.98 11.10 8.26
N ALA A 393 -13.18 11.09 7.19
CA ALA A 393 -13.64 10.72 5.86
C ALA A 393 -13.64 9.19 5.68
N SER A 394 -14.35 8.69 4.68
CA SER A 394 -14.37 7.24 4.36
C SER A 394 -13.06 6.83 3.66
N LEU A 395 -11.95 6.75 4.42
CA LEU A 395 -10.59 6.63 3.88
C LEU A 395 -10.27 5.32 3.19
N SER A 396 -10.89 4.22 3.61
CA SER A 396 -10.55 2.86 3.18
C SER A 396 -10.68 2.67 1.66
N ASP A 397 -11.52 3.48 1.02
CA ASP A 397 -11.98 3.19 -0.33
C ASP A 397 -11.27 4.03 -1.40
N TRP A 398 -10.81 5.24 -1.06
CA TRP A 398 -10.34 6.19 -2.07
C TRP A 398 -8.95 6.79 -1.85
N PHE A 399 -8.47 6.93 -0.60
CA PHE A 399 -7.30 7.76 -0.31
C PHE A 399 -6.01 7.24 -0.96
N GLY A 400 -5.78 5.92 -0.93
CA GLY A 400 -4.61 5.31 -1.59
C GLY A 400 -4.62 5.51 -3.10
N ARG A 401 -5.80 5.47 -3.75
CA ARG A 401 -5.93 5.76 -5.19
C ARG A 401 -5.69 7.24 -5.48
N PHE A 402 -6.21 8.12 -4.64
CA PHE A 402 -5.97 9.56 -4.74
C PHE A 402 -4.48 9.90 -4.65
N GLN A 403 -3.73 9.30 -3.71
CA GLN A 403 -2.29 9.54 -3.59
C GLN A 403 -1.52 9.22 -4.87
N ILE A 404 -1.85 8.12 -5.55
CA ILE A 404 -1.22 7.73 -6.82
C ILE A 404 -1.54 8.76 -7.92
N LEU A 405 -2.83 9.14 -8.05
CA LEU A 405 -3.28 10.11 -9.06
C LEU A 405 -2.69 11.51 -8.79
N PHE A 406 -2.65 11.90 -7.52
CA PHE A 406 -2.07 13.14 -7.04
C PHE A 406 -0.60 13.21 -7.45
N ARG A 407 0.23 12.22 -7.10
CA ARG A 407 1.67 12.20 -7.44
C ARG A 407 1.92 12.36 -8.94
N ALA A 408 1.08 11.76 -9.79
CA ALA A 408 1.25 11.78 -11.24
C ALA A 408 0.92 13.13 -11.91
N LYS A 409 0.03 13.94 -11.32
CA LYS A 409 -0.52 15.15 -11.97
C LYS A 409 -0.34 16.44 -11.18
N ARG A 410 0.16 16.36 -9.94
CA ARG A 410 0.30 17.48 -9.03
C ARG A 410 1.32 18.52 -9.53
N PRO A 411 1.01 19.83 -9.46
CA PRO A 411 1.98 20.91 -9.59
C PRO A 411 3.12 20.77 -8.56
N ALA A 412 4.36 20.95 -8.97
CA ALA A 412 5.51 20.76 -8.08
C ALA A 412 5.40 21.65 -6.82
N ASN A 413 5.00 22.91 -6.97
CA ASN A 413 4.83 23.90 -5.92
C ASN A 413 3.62 23.68 -4.97
N LEU A 414 2.76 22.68 -5.19
CA LEU A 414 1.60 22.39 -4.34
C LEU A 414 1.89 21.31 -3.29
N LEU A 415 2.26 21.67 -2.08
CA LEU A 415 2.47 20.73 -0.98
C LEU A 415 1.13 20.36 -0.33
N VAL A 416 0.90 19.08 -0.07
CA VAL A 416 -0.34 18.61 0.57
C VAL A 416 0.01 17.71 1.74
N VAL A 417 -0.63 17.96 2.87
CA VAL A 417 -0.50 17.22 4.13
C VAL A 417 -1.89 16.82 4.62
N ALA A 418 -1.96 15.78 5.45
CA ALA A 418 -3.22 15.38 6.05
C ALA A 418 -3.04 15.22 7.57
N THR A 419 -4.00 15.69 8.36
CA THR A 419 -4.02 15.45 9.82
C THR A 419 -4.92 14.28 10.15
N LEU A 420 -4.59 13.59 11.24
CA LEU A 420 -5.43 12.57 11.86
C LEU A 420 -5.93 13.13 13.17
N SER A 421 -7.24 12.98 13.43
CA SER A 421 -7.82 13.34 14.72
C SER A 421 -7.08 12.58 15.83
N PRO A 422 -6.77 13.24 16.97
CA PRO A 422 -6.08 12.60 18.07
C PRO A 422 -6.92 11.41 18.58
N PRO A 423 -6.32 10.26 18.90
CA PRO A 423 -7.08 9.08 19.29
C PRO A 423 -7.90 9.40 20.55
N ILE A 424 -9.23 9.47 20.40
CA ILE A 424 -10.18 9.50 21.52
C ILE A 424 -10.13 8.10 22.11
N ALA A 425 -9.27 7.89 23.11
CA ALA A 425 -9.10 6.67 23.91
C ALA A 425 -10.04 5.51 23.52
N ALA A 426 -9.70 4.79 22.44
CA ALA A 426 -10.41 3.61 22.01
C ALA A 426 -9.45 2.72 21.23
N ASN A 427 -9.32 1.48 21.71
CA ASN A 427 -8.58 0.40 21.09
C ASN A 427 -8.94 0.29 19.60
N SER A 428 -8.05 0.72 18.71
CA SER A 428 -8.11 0.32 17.32
C SER A 428 -6.71 -0.12 16.91
N ASP A 429 -6.54 -1.44 16.92
CA ASP A 429 -5.59 -2.16 16.07
C ASP A 429 -6.00 -1.95 14.60
N ASP A 430 -6.02 -0.70 14.12
CA ASP A 430 -6.38 -0.40 12.75
C ASP A 430 -5.19 -0.67 11.83
N LYS A 431 -4.94 -1.97 11.67
CA LYS A 431 -3.97 -2.57 10.74
C LYS A 431 -4.35 -2.34 9.27
N SER A 432 -5.43 -1.61 9.00
CA SER A 432 -5.91 -1.26 7.66
C SER A 432 -5.10 -0.15 6.98
N ALA A 433 -4.30 0.62 7.74
CA ALA A 433 -3.38 1.65 7.23
C ALA A 433 -2.11 1.08 6.53
N GLN A 434 -2.20 -0.13 5.95
CA GLN A 434 -1.11 -0.94 5.39
C GLN A 434 -0.48 -0.42 4.08
N GLY A 435 -0.76 0.82 3.69
CA GLY A 435 -0.20 1.44 2.50
C GLY A 435 0.69 2.62 2.83
N LEU A 436 1.99 2.38 3.03
CA LEU A 436 3.09 3.35 2.92
C LEU A 436 3.38 4.23 4.16
N ASP A 437 4.64 4.18 4.61
CA ASP A 437 5.22 4.72 5.85
C ASP A 437 5.47 6.25 5.80
N THR A 438 4.44 7.04 5.48
CA THR A 438 4.52 8.52 5.41
C THR A 438 3.97 9.21 6.67
N GLN A 439 3.91 8.49 7.79
CA GLN A 439 3.39 9.06 9.04
C GLN A 439 4.44 9.95 9.72
N VAL A 440 4.00 11.10 10.21
CA VAL A 440 4.80 12.04 11.01
C VAL A 440 4.13 12.22 12.35
N ILE A 441 4.79 11.75 13.42
CA ILE A 441 4.28 11.88 14.79
C ILE A 441 4.81 13.18 15.39
N ALA A 442 3.92 14.17 15.49
CA ALA A 442 4.16 15.48 16.06
C ALA A 442 3.90 15.48 17.57
N ASN A 443 4.87 14.95 18.33
CA ASN A 443 4.90 15.05 19.78
C ASN A 443 5.88 16.15 20.19
N GLY A 444 5.39 17.12 20.98
CA GLY A 444 6.23 18.19 21.51
C GLY A 444 7.12 17.65 22.63
N ALA A 445 8.44 17.87 22.54
CA ALA A 445 9.32 17.60 23.67
C ALA A 445 9.01 18.64 24.77
N ARG A 446 8.55 18.19 25.96
CA ARG A 446 8.18 19.10 27.07
C ARG A 446 9.24 20.16 27.38
N ALA A 447 10.52 19.78 27.29
CA ALA A 447 11.65 20.70 27.47
C ALA A 447 11.76 21.76 26.36
N SER A 448 11.56 21.36 25.09
CA SER A 448 11.55 22.27 23.94
C SER A 448 10.35 23.21 23.96
N PHE A 449 9.19 22.72 24.40
CA PHE A 449 8.00 23.53 24.59
C PHE A 449 8.19 24.60 25.68
N ALA A 450 8.69 24.21 26.86
CA ALA A 450 8.99 25.16 27.92
C ALA A 450 10.00 26.23 27.46
N ALA A 451 11.04 25.84 26.72
CA ALA A 451 12.01 26.77 26.16
C ALA A 451 11.41 27.72 25.12
N ALA A 452 10.49 27.25 24.28
CA ALA A 452 9.77 28.06 23.29
C ALA A 452 8.86 29.11 23.97
N VAL A 453 8.06 28.68 24.96
CA VAL A 453 7.17 29.55 25.74
C VAL A 453 7.96 30.63 26.48
N MET A 454 9.06 30.25 27.14
CA MET A 454 9.90 31.19 27.90
C MET A 454 10.62 32.21 27.02
N LYS A 455 10.83 31.92 25.73
CA LYS A 455 11.42 32.86 24.75
C LYS A 455 10.38 33.75 24.07
N GLY A 456 9.09 33.58 24.38
CA GLY A 456 8.02 34.52 24.04
C GLY A 456 7.84 34.82 22.55
N GLY A 457 8.15 33.88 21.66
CA GLY A 457 8.04 34.10 20.20
C GLY A 457 8.96 35.18 19.61
N ALA A 458 9.71 35.93 20.43
CA ALA A 458 10.55 37.05 20.02
C ALA A 458 11.75 36.65 19.15
N ASN A 459 12.06 35.35 19.08
CA ASN A 459 13.10 34.77 18.23
C ASN A 459 12.52 33.93 17.07
N ALA A 460 11.22 34.02 16.79
CA ALA A 460 10.66 33.39 15.60
C ALA A 460 11.34 34.03 14.38
N SER A 461 11.97 33.20 13.54
CA SER A 461 12.48 33.67 12.26
C SER A 461 11.31 34.31 11.49
N PRO A 462 11.55 35.42 10.77
CA PRO A 462 10.51 36.00 9.94
C PRO A 462 9.99 34.93 8.97
N PRO A 463 8.69 34.97 8.61
CA PRO A 463 8.13 34.04 7.63
C PRO A 463 8.97 34.05 6.36
N SER A 464 9.15 32.88 5.76
CA SER A 464 9.91 32.69 4.54
C SER A 464 9.15 31.81 3.56
N HIS A 465 9.49 31.90 2.27
CA HIS A 465 8.99 30.96 1.26
C HIS A 465 10.15 30.39 0.45
N VAL A 466 10.04 29.11 0.10
CA VAL A 466 11.01 28.45 -0.76
C VAL A 466 10.72 28.83 -2.21
N GLU A 467 11.75 29.26 -2.93
CA GLU A 467 11.65 29.50 -4.37
C GLU A 467 11.65 28.18 -5.16
N SER A 468 10.83 28.10 -6.21
CA SER A 468 10.79 26.98 -7.14
C SER A 468 12.09 26.91 -7.99
N PRO A 469 12.65 25.73 -8.30
CA PRO A 469 12.10 24.39 -8.12
C PRO A 469 12.26 23.84 -6.70
N ILE A 470 11.24 23.11 -6.22
CA ILE A 470 11.23 22.52 -4.88
C ILE A 470 12.01 21.20 -4.76
N LEU A 471 12.43 20.61 -5.88
CA LEU A 471 13.19 19.37 -5.93
C LEU A 471 14.54 19.58 -6.61
N ARG A 472 15.57 18.93 -6.06
CA ARG A 472 16.88 18.86 -6.69
C ARG A 472 16.84 17.91 -7.88
N ILE A 473 17.52 18.26 -8.96
CA ILE A 473 17.70 17.37 -10.11
C ILE A 473 18.68 16.26 -9.70
N VAL A 474 18.23 15.01 -9.82
CA VAL A 474 19.06 13.81 -9.54
C VAL A 474 19.81 13.39 -10.80
N GLY A 475 21.11 13.18 -10.67
CA GLY A 475 21.98 12.74 -11.76
C GLY A 475 21.54 11.39 -12.37
N ALA A 476 22.01 11.08 -13.57
CA ALA A 476 21.76 9.77 -14.18
C ALA A 476 22.46 8.64 -13.40
N GLU A 477 23.71 8.87 -12.98
CA GLU A 477 24.49 7.92 -12.17
C GLU A 477 23.88 7.73 -10.76
N GLU A 478 23.49 8.81 -10.08
CA GLU A 478 22.80 8.74 -8.78
C GLU A 478 21.50 7.91 -8.89
N ARG A 479 20.70 8.15 -9.95
CA ARG A 479 19.49 7.36 -10.23
C ARG A 479 19.80 5.89 -10.44
N LYS A 480 20.84 5.58 -11.22
CA LYS A 480 21.26 4.20 -11.48
C LYS A 480 21.65 3.49 -10.17
N THR A 481 22.52 4.11 -9.37
CA THR A 481 22.95 3.58 -8.07
C THR A 481 21.77 3.35 -7.12
N LEU A 482 20.80 4.27 -7.07
CA LEU A 482 19.60 4.11 -6.24
C LEU A 482 18.72 2.95 -6.70
N LEU A 483 18.54 2.79 -8.01
CA LEU A 483 17.73 1.70 -8.56
C LEU A 483 18.42 0.33 -8.39
N GLU A 484 19.75 0.26 -8.46
CA GLU A 484 20.53 -0.94 -8.14
C GLU A 484 20.41 -1.31 -6.64
N LYS A 485 20.50 -0.31 -5.75
CA LYS A 485 20.24 -0.52 -4.31
C LYS A 485 18.80 -0.94 -4.02
N LEU A 486 17.84 -0.46 -4.82
CA LEU A 486 16.44 -0.86 -4.68
C LEU A 486 16.22 -2.31 -5.13
N HIS A 487 16.76 -2.68 -6.29
CA HIS A 487 16.65 -4.03 -6.85
C HIS A 487 17.26 -5.09 -5.93
N THR A 488 18.36 -4.77 -5.26
CA THR A 488 18.99 -5.66 -4.26
C THR A 488 18.17 -5.76 -2.97
N ALA A 489 17.41 -4.72 -2.60
CA ALA A 489 16.61 -4.68 -1.37
C ALA A 489 15.22 -5.33 -1.51
N ALA A 490 14.59 -5.24 -2.68
CA ALA A 490 13.24 -5.75 -2.92
C ALA A 490 12.92 -5.97 -4.41
N ASP A 491 12.07 -6.95 -4.70
CA ASP A 491 11.37 -7.02 -5.99
C ASP A 491 10.29 -5.94 -6.04
N CYS A 492 10.46 -4.97 -6.92
CA CYS A 492 9.61 -3.77 -6.96
C CYS A 492 9.31 -3.30 -8.38
N GLY A 493 8.08 -2.80 -8.59
CA GLY A 493 7.63 -2.25 -9.87
C GLY A 493 8.07 -0.79 -10.11
N GLY A 494 7.77 -0.26 -11.30
CA GLY A 494 8.22 1.07 -11.75
C GLY A 494 7.79 2.27 -10.88
N ASP A 495 6.59 2.25 -10.29
CA ASP A 495 6.12 3.32 -9.39
C ASP A 495 7.00 3.45 -8.13
N VAL A 496 7.46 2.31 -7.61
CA VAL A 496 8.33 2.23 -6.43
C VAL A 496 9.68 2.91 -6.71
N GLY A 497 10.23 2.72 -7.91
CA GLY A 497 11.47 3.37 -8.36
C GLY A 497 11.31 4.89 -8.52
N LEU A 498 10.21 5.35 -9.14
CA LEU A 498 9.93 6.78 -9.27
C LEU A 498 9.78 7.45 -7.91
N ARG A 499 9.04 6.80 -7.00
CA ARG A 499 8.87 7.25 -5.62
C ARG A 499 10.20 7.34 -4.87
N LEU A 500 11.06 6.32 -5.01
CA LEU A 500 12.40 6.32 -4.40
C LEU A 500 13.22 7.52 -4.85
N VAL A 501 13.26 7.79 -6.15
CA VAL A 501 14.02 8.91 -6.71
C VAL A 501 13.47 10.25 -6.21
N ALA A 502 12.14 10.41 -6.13
CA ALA A 502 11.52 11.64 -5.62
C ALA A 502 11.82 11.88 -4.13
N ILE A 503 11.73 10.84 -3.29
CA ILE A 503 12.06 10.93 -1.86
C ILE A 503 13.55 11.23 -1.68
N TYR A 504 14.43 10.57 -2.44
CA TYR A 504 15.85 10.87 -2.42
C TYR A 504 16.15 12.31 -2.83
N ALA A 505 15.56 12.79 -3.93
CA ALA A 505 15.73 14.16 -4.41
C ALA A 505 15.36 15.20 -3.36
N ALA A 506 14.27 14.99 -2.63
CA ALA A 506 13.86 15.84 -1.53
C ALA A 506 14.78 15.70 -0.30
N ALA A 507 15.20 14.48 0.03
CA ALA A 507 16.09 14.18 1.16
C ALA A 507 17.49 14.80 0.99
N ARG A 508 17.98 14.96 -0.24
CA ARG A 508 19.29 15.57 -0.52
C ARG A 508 19.41 17.05 -0.13
N SER A 509 18.30 17.75 0.11
CA SER A 509 18.33 19.09 0.70
C SER A 509 18.66 19.08 2.20
N TRP A 510 18.47 17.94 2.87
CA TRP A 510 18.62 17.79 4.32
C TRP A 510 19.78 16.91 4.74
N LEU A 511 20.11 15.94 3.90
CA LEU A 511 20.99 14.83 4.22
C LEU A 511 22.07 14.69 3.13
N ASP A 512 23.23 14.23 3.57
CA ASP A 512 24.28 13.77 2.67
C ASP A 512 23.80 12.58 1.82
N GLU A 513 24.58 12.21 0.82
CA GLU A 513 24.19 11.24 -0.20
C GLU A 513 23.79 9.87 0.38
N ASP A 514 24.61 9.31 1.26
CA ASP A 514 24.35 8.00 1.85
C ASP A 514 23.14 8.00 2.79
N PRO A 515 23.02 8.92 3.79
CA PRO A 515 21.84 8.97 4.64
C PRO A 515 20.55 9.29 3.87
N ALA A 516 20.61 10.09 2.80
CA ALA A 516 19.46 10.34 1.93
C ALA A 516 19.02 9.06 1.19
N SER A 517 19.97 8.26 0.71
CA SER A 517 19.71 6.98 0.05
C SER A 517 19.08 5.98 1.02
N GLU A 518 19.62 5.85 2.24
CA GLU A 518 19.07 4.96 3.28
C GLU A 518 17.67 5.39 3.72
N PHE A 519 17.43 6.70 3.89
CA PHE A 519 16.11 7.24 4.23
C PHE A 519 15.09 6.91 3.13
N ALA A 520 15.45 7.13 1.86
CA ALA A 520 14.57 6.84 0.74
C ALA A 520 14.27 5.33 0.62
N LEU A 521 15.29 4.48 0.74
CA LEU A 521 15.13 3.02 0.67
C LEU A 521 14.28 2.48 1.82
N SER A 522 14.48 2.95 3.05
CA SER A 522 13.69 2.51 4.20
C SER A 522 12.21 2.90 4.09
N THR A 523 11.90 4.05 3.50
CA THR A 523 10.50 4.50 3.28
C THR A 523 9.77 3.63 2.23
N VAL A 524 10.52 3.11 1.26
CA VAL A 524 9.97 2.44 0.07
C VAL A 524 10.00 0.92 0.20
N SER A 525 10.98 0.36 0.91
CA SER A 525 11.12 -1.08 1.14
C SER A 525 10.32 -1.52 2.37
N LYS A 526 9.25 -2.30 2.15
CA LYS A 526 8.40 -2.85 3.23
C LYS A 526 9.16 -3.75 4.23
N LYS A 527 10.40 -4.15 3.95
CA LYS A 527 11.20 -5.07 4.77
C LYS A 527 11.81 -4.45 6.04
N ALA A 528 11.78 -3.12 6.23
CA ALA A 528 12.45 -2.48 7.37
C ALA A 528 11.60 -2.36 8.67
N GLY A 529 10.29 -2.63 8.60
CA GLY A 529 9.37 -2.42 9.74
C GLY A 529 9.42 -3.45 10.87
N SER A 530 10.22 -4.53 10.77
CA SER A 530 10.22 -5.60 11.79
C SER A 530 11.37 -5.53 12.81
N LYS A 531 12.32 -4.59 12.72
CA LYS A 531 13.47 -4.57 13.67
C LYS A 531 13.89 -3.23 14.27
N ILE A 532 13.28 -2.09 13.91
CA ILE A 532 13.67 -0.79 14.49
C ILE A 532 12.68 -0.38 15.60
N GLY A 533 12.52 -1.26 16.57
CA GLY A 533 11.72 -1.06 17.78
C GLY A 533 12.52 -1.47 19.01
N GLY A 534 13.75 -0.98 19.13
CA GLY A 534 14.61 -1.28 20.27
C GLY A 534 16.06 -0.97 19.99
N GLN A 535 16.44 0.30 20.17
CA GLN A 535 17.79 0.84 20.44
C GLN A 535 17.97 2.21 19.75
N SER A 536 17.31 3.23 20.29
CA SER A 536 17.77 4.61 20.14
C SER A 536 17.61 5.32 21.48
N GLY A 537 18.45 4.89 22.43
CA GLY A 537 18.49 5.40 23.79
C GLY A 537 19.78 4.97 24.47
N GLY A 538 20.92 5.48 23.99
CA GLY A 538 22.20 5.27 24.67
C GLY A 538 23.40 5.28 23.74
N ALA A 539 23.83 6.46 23.28
CA ALA A 539 25.21 6.67 22.80
C ALA A 539 25.58 8.16 22.66
N ILE A 540 25.23 9.02 23.62
CA ILE A 540 25.91 10.32 23.80
C ILE A 540 25.99 10.58 25.32
N GLY A 541 26.95 9.91 25.95
CA GLY A 541 27.15 9.96 27.41
C GLY A 541 28.50 9.36 27.79
N GLY A 542 29.54 9.69 27.03
CA GLY A 542 30.87 9.13 27.21
C GLY A 542 31.94 10.18 26.94
N LEU A 543 31.93 11.28 27.71
CA LEU A 543 33.05 12.23 27.80
C LEU A 543 33.01 13.15 29.05
N ALA A 544 32.23 12.80 30.09
CA ALA A 544 32.11 13.62 31.30
C ALA A 544 32.07 12.79 32.61
N ALA A 545 32.86 11.71 32.68
CA ALA A 545 32.91 10.85 33.88
C ALA A 545 34.35 10.53 34.35
N ASN A 546 35.27 11.51 34.24
CA ASN A 546 36.65 11.34 34.74
C ASN A 546 37.15 12.50 35.62
N ALA A 547 36.25 13.22 36.28
CA ALA A 547 36.62 14.33 37.18
C ALA A 547 35.95 14.30 38.56
N GLN A 548 35.42 13.14 39.00
CA GLN A 548 34.63 13.06 40.24
C GLN A 548 35.00 11.90 41.17
N ASN A 549 36.23 11.37 41.04
CA ASN A 549 36.78 10.33 41.94
C ASN A 549 37.92 10.80 42.85
N ASP A 550 38.26 12.10 42.88
CA ASP A 550 39.39 12.60 43.68
C ASP A 550 39.02 13.40 44.95
N TRP A 551 37.76 13.33 45.42
CA TRP A 551 37.33 14.09 46.60
C TRP A 551 36.74 13.29 47.77
N LYS A 552 37.08 12.00 47.88
CA LYS A 552 36.81 11.19 49.10
C LYS A 552 38.04 10.45 49.62
N ARG A 553 39.20 11.13 49.61
CA ARG A 553 40.39 10.78 50.39
C ARG A 553 41.00 12.04 51.00
N THR A 554 40.27 12.66 51.92
CA THR A 554 40.77 13.32 53.14
C THR A 554 39.56 13.93 53.85
N SER A 555 39.55 13.83 55.18
CA SER A 555 38.47 14.14 56.13
C SER A 555 37.26 13.20 56.18
#